data_AF-A0A349THI2-F1
#
_entry.id   AF-A0A349THI2-F1
#
_cell.length_a   1.000
_cell.length_b   1.000
_cell.length_c   1.000
_cell.angle_alpha   90.00
_cell.angle_beta   90.00
_cell.angle_gamma   90.00
#
_symmetry.space_group_name_H-M   'P 1'
#
loop_
_entity.id
_entity.type
_entity.pdbx_description
1 polymer ?
#
loop_
_entity_poly.entity_id
_entity_poly.type
_entity_poly.pdbx_seq_one_letter_code
_entity_poly.pdbx_strand_id
1 'polypeptide(L)'
;GYALPDMPASRLAERLNIPMLIGFTVMFITGILLFYAVPVRTSQSLWFRIKMVLLVACAVNAFLFHKQMNESAASWENEPRAPSRIRMGAILSLAFWSTIVVCGRFIAYDWFDCDTSPNTFIDVISGCVDGQIRF
;
A
#
# COMPACT_ATOMS: atom_id res chain seq x y z
N GLY A 1 6.97 -9.25 -24.78
CA GLY A 1 6.34 -10.09 -23.73
C GLY A 1 5.34 -11.03 -24.38
N TYR A 2 4.91 -12.10 -23.71
CA TYR A 2 4.06 -13.14 -24.32
C TYR A 2 2.63 -12.69 -24.68
N ALA A 3 2.09 -11.63 -24.04
CA ALA A 3 0.71 -11.17 -24.27
C ALA A 3 0.60 -9.87 -25.12
N LEU A 4 1.64 -9.02 -25.11
CA LEU A 4 1.71 -7.76 -25.86
C LEU A 4 3.14 -7.62 -26.42
N PRO A 5 3.43 -8.20 -27.60
CA PRO A 5 4.76 -8.15 -28.19
C PRO A 5 5.11 -6.76 -28.76
N ASP A 6 4.13 -6.01 -29.25
CA ASP A 6 4.35 -4.76 -30.02
C ASP A 6 4.10 -3.45 -29.24
N MET A 7 3.76 -3.50 -27.94
CA MET A 7 3.55 -2.28 -27.16
C MET A 7 4.75 -1.93 -26.28
N PRO A 8 5.28 -0.69 -26.39
CA PRO A 8 6.30 -0.21 -25.46
C PRO A 8 5.71 -0.13 -24.05
N ALA A 9 6.47 -0.62 -23.07
CA ALA A 9 6.03 -0.71 -21.67
C ALA A 9 5.63 0.64 -21.07
N SER A 10 6.20 1.75 -21.58
CA SER A 10 5.86 3.12 -21.21
C SER A 10 4.41 3.48 -21.53
N ARG A 11 3.93 3.14 -22.73
CA ARG A 11 2.54 3.39 -23.15
C ARG A 11 1.54 2.58 -22.34
N LEU A 12 1.89 1.35 -21.99
CA LEU A 12 1.05 0.52 -21.13
C LEU A 12 0.97 1.09 -19.71
N ALA A 13 2.09 1.52 -19.14
CA ALA A 13 2.15 2.12 -17.81
C ALA A 13 1.36 3.45 -17.74
N GLU A 14 1.44 4.29 -18.78
CA GLU A 14 0.69 5.54 -18.89
C GLU A 14 -0.83 5.30 -18.85
N ARG A 15 -1.31 4.30 -19.59
CA ARG A 15 -2.73 3.92 -19.60
C ARG A 15 -3.19 3.29 -18.28
N LEU A 16 -2.32 2.56 -17.58
CA LEU A 16 -2.63 1.96 -16.29
C LEU A 16 -2.64 2.97 -15.13
N ASN A 17 -1.99 4.12 -15.30
CA ASN A 17 -1.86 5.10 -14.22
C ASN A 17 -3.22 5.69 -13.80
N ILE A 18 -4.09 6.02 -14.76
CA ILE A 18 -5.43 6.56 -14.48
C ILE A 18 -6.30 5.59 -13.65
N PRO A 19 -6.55 4.33 -14.08
CA PRO A 19 -7.35 3.40 -13.29
C PRO A 19 -6.70 3.07 -11.94
N MET A 20 -5.37 3.03 -11.85
CA MET A 20 -4.65 2.86 -10.59
C MET A 20 -4.93 4.00 -9.62
N LEU A 21 -4.90 5.26 -10.09
CA LEU A 21 -5.14 6.44 -9.28
C LEU A 21 -6.60 6.52 -8.79
N ILE A 22 -7.56 6.13 -9.65
CA ILE A 22 -8.97 5.98 -9.24
C ILE A 22 -9.10 4.94 -8.13
N GLY A 23 -8.53 3.74 -8.32
CA GLY A 23 -8.56 2.68 -7.32
C GLY A 23 -7.93 3.10 -6.00
N PHE A 24 -6.79 3.79 -6.05
CA PHE A 24 -6.12 4.35 -4.87
C PHE A 24 -7.01 5.37 -4.15
N THR A 25 -7.65 6.27 -4.89
CA THR A 25 -8.53 7.31 -4.32
C THR A 25 -9.74 6.68 -3.62
N VAL A 26 -10.40 5.71 -4.25
CA VAL A 26 -11.51 4.97 -3.65
C VAL A 26 -11.06 4.22 -2.38
N MET A 27 -9.89 3.59 -2.43
CA MET A 27 -9.34 2.88 -1.27
C MET A 27 -9.01 3.81 -0.10
N PHE A 28 -8.56 5.03 -0.40
CA PHE A 28 -8.28 6.05 0.61
C PHE A 28 -9.58 6.58 1.26
N ILE A 29 -10.58 6.93 0.45
CA ILE A 29 -11.89 7.41 0.92
C ILE A 29 -12.57 6.35 1.80
N THR A 30 -12.59 5.08 1.34
CA THR A 30 -13.17 3.98 2.12
C THR A 30 -12.41 3.73 3.42
N GLY A 31 -11.09 3.92 3.45
CA GLY A 31 -10.29 3.87 4.67
C GLY A 31 -10.66 4.96 5.68
N ILE A 32 -10.84 6.20 5.23
CA ILE A 32 -11.28 7.33 6.07
C ILE A 32 -12.70 7.07 6.61
N LEU A 33 -13.60 6.56 5.76
CA LEU A 33 -14.96 6.25 6.17
C LEU A 33 -14.99 5.19 7.28
N LEU A 34 -14.13 4.18 7.18
CA LEU A 34 -13.99 3.14 8.20
C LEU A 34 -13.45 3.72 9.53
N PHE A 35 -12.48 4.63 9.44
CA PHE A 35 -11.98 5.37 10.60
C PHE A 35 -13.06 6.22 11.27
N TYR A 36 -13.93 6.87 10.49
CA TYR A 36 -15.05 7.65 11.01
C TYR A 36 -16.11 6.78 11.69
N ALA A 37 -16.35 5.57 11.17
CA ALA A 37 -17.37 4.67 11.70
C ALA A 37 -17.04 4.12 13.09
N VAL A 38 -15.79 3.70 13.34
CA VAL A 38 -15.38 3.13 14.65
C VAL A 38 -13.95 3.60 15.02
N PRO A 39 -13.76 4.89 15.34
CA PRO A 39 -12.42 5.48 15.46
C PRO A 39 -11.55 4.83 16.52
N VAL A 40 -12.17 4.38 17.62
CA VAL A 40 -11.47 3.76 18.75
C VAL A 40 -10.92 2.38 18.35
N ARG A 41 -11.74 1.47 17.83
CA ARG A 41 -11.27 0.15 17.35
C ARG A 41 -10.29 0.27 16.19
N THR A 42 -10.55 1.19 15.25
CA THR A 42 -9.70 1.33 14.06
C THR A 42 -8.31 1.88 14.40
N SER A 43 -8.19 2.79 15.37
CA SER A 43 -6.90 3.37 15.77
C SER A 43 -6.04 2.41 16.58
N GLN A 44 -6.65 1.47 17.31
CA GLN A 44 -5.94 0.47 18.10
C GLN A 44 -5.47 -0.73 17.27
N SER A 45 -6.12 -0.99 16.13
CA SER A 45 -5.69 -2.06 15.25
C SER A 45 -4.31 -1.79 14.68
N LEU A 46 -3.35 -2.64 15.05
CA LEU A 46 -1.97 -2.61 14.53
C LEU A 46 -1.94 -2.67 13.00
N TRP A 47 -2.81 -3.50 12.42
CA TRP A 47 -2.91 -3.69 10.99
C TRP A 47 -3.35 -2.44 10.24
N PHE A 48 -4.21 -1.61 10.86
CA PHE A 48 -4.59 -0.33 10.29
C PHE A 48 -3.40 0.64 10.26
N ARG A 49 -2.62 0.75 11.35
CA ARG A 49 -1.42 1.60 11.42
C ARG A 49 -0.38 1.19 10.39
N ILE A 50 -0.09 -0.11 10.30
CA ILE A 50 0.84 -0.67 9.31
C ILE A 50 0.37 -0.34 7.89
N LYS A 51 -0.94 -0.52 7.60
CA LYS A 51 -1.51 -0.18 6.30
C LYS A 51 -1.32 1.29 5.95
N MET A 52 -1.50 2.21 6.91
CA MET A 52 -1.31 3.64 6.69
C MET A 52 0.16 3.99 6.39
N VAL A 53 1.11 3.42 7.13
CA VAL A 53 2.54 3.61 6.86
C VAL A 53 2.93 3.05 5.49
N LEU A 54 2.43 1.86 5.15
CA LEU A 54 2.66 1.24 3.84
C LEU A 54 2.07 2.05 2.69
N LEU A 55 0.90 2.70 2.88
CA LEU A 55 0.31 3.57 1.87
C LEU A 55 1.19 4.80 1.60
N VAL A 56 1.73 5.41 2.66
CA VAL A 56 2.68 6.53 2.51
C VAL A 56 3.95 6.05 1.80
N ALA A 57 4.54 4.92 2.23
CA ALA A 57 5.73 4.36 1.59
C ALA A 57 5.48 4.01 0.11
N CYS A 58 4.31 3.45 -0.21
CA CYS A 58 3.90 3.15 -1.57
C CYS A 58 3.76 4.42 -2.42
N ALA A 59 3.19 5.50 -1.87
CA ALA A 59 3.07 6.78 -2.57
C ALA A 59 4.45 7.39 -2.87
N VAL A 60 5.38 7.33 -1.91
CA VAL A 60 6.77 7.76 -2.13
C VAL A 60 7.45 6.89 -3.22
N ASN A 61 7.29 5.56 -3.16
CA ASN A 61 7.83 4.67 -4.18
C ASN A 61 7.24 4.95 -5.56
N ALA A 62 5.93 5.20 -5.65
CA ALA A 62 5.26 5.55 -6.90
C ALA A 62 5.78 6.89 -7.47
N PHE A 63 5.99 7.90 -6.63
CA PHE A 63 6.57 9.18 -7.04
C PHE A 63 8.01 9.01 -7.57
N LEU A 64 8.85 8.26 -6.85
CA LEU A 64 10.22 7.98 -7.27
C LEU A 64 10.26 7.17 -8.57
N PHE A 65 9.39 6.17 -8.71
CA PHE A 65 9.25 5.38 -9.93
C PHE A 65 8.80 6.24 -11.12
N HIS A 66 7.83 7.14 -10.92
CA HIS A 66 7.35 8.02 -11.97
C HIS A 66 8.44 9.00 -12.43
N LYS A 67 9.18 9.61 -11.48
CA LYS A 67 10.32 10.48 -11.79
C LYS A 67 11.41 9.73 -12.56
N GLN A 68 11.78 8.55 -12.09
CA GLN A 68 12.84 7.74 -12.69
C GLN A 68 12.44 7.18 -14.06
N MET A 69 11.15 6.88 -14.26
CA MET A 69 10.62 6.51 -15.56
C MET A 69 10.63 7.69 -16.54
N ASN A 70 10.30 8.91 -16.10
CA ASN A 70 10.37 10.11 -16.94
C ASN A 70 11.82 10.47 -17.34
N GLU A 71 12.76 10.35 -16.41
CA GLU A 71 14.20 10.59 -16.66
C GLU A 71 14.81 9.52 -17.59
N SER A 72 14.40 8.26 -17.44
CA SER A 72 14.93 7.15 -18.24
C SER A 72 14.20 6.95 -19.58
N ALA A 73 13.00 7.52 -19.76
CA ALA A 73 12.23 7.41 -21.00
C ALA A 73 13.02 7.95 -22.20
N ALA A 74 13.75 9.05 -22.02
CA ALA A 74 14.54 9.67 -23.09
C ALA A 74 15.72 8.80 -23.58
N SER A 75 16.28 7.92 -22.73
CA SER A 75 17.40 7.05 -23.11
C SER A 75 16.98 5.63 -23.51
N TRP A 76 15.77 5.22 -23.13
CA TRP A 76 15.38 3.81 -23.12
C TRP A 76 14.51 3.37 -24.32
N GLU A 77 14.05 4.32 -25.15
CA GLU A 77 13.35 4.01 -26.40
C GLU A 77 14.20 3.22 -27.43
N ASN A 78 15.53 3.28 -27.30
CA ASN A 78 16.46 2.64 -28.24
C ASN A 78 17.06 1.31 -27.74
N GLU A 79 16.79 0.87 -26.50
CA GLU A 79 17.45 -0.30 -25.91
C GLU A 79 16.43 -1.40 -25.51
N PRO A 80 16.63 -2.66 -25.94
CA PRO A 80 15.69 -3.76 -25.71
C PRO A 80 15.46 -4.16 -24.24
N ARG A 81 16.19 -3.59 -23.25
CA ARG A 81 16.13 -4.01 -21.83
C ARG A 81 15.96 -2.88 -20.83
N ALA A 82 14.89 -2.98 -20.04
CA ALA A 82 14.81 -2.65 -18.61
C ALA A 82 16.06 -2.08 -17.92
N PRO A 83 16.31 -0.76 -17.72
CA PRO A 83 17.30 -0.38 -16.73
C PRO A 83 16.88 -0.95 -15.36
N SER A 84 17.82 -1.59 -14.68
CA SER A 84 17.59 -2.41 -13.48
C SER A 84 16.85 -1.66 -12.36
N ARG A 85 17.05 -0.34 -12.28
CA ARG A 85 16.39 0.55 -11.32
C ARG A 85 14.86 0.62 -11.50
N ILE A 86 14.38 0.71 -12.75
CA ILE A 86 12.94 0.71 -13.06
C ILE A 86 12.33 -0.63 -12.66
N ARG A 87 13.03 -1.75 -12.92
CA ARG A 87 12.55 -3.09 -12.54
C ARG A 87 12.40 -3.23 -11.02
N MET A 88 13.35 -2.73 -10.25
CA MET A 88 13.29 -2.76 -8.79
C MET A 88 12.14 -1.91 -8.24
N GLY A 89 11.91 -0.73 -8.80
CA GLY A 89 10.76 0.12 -8.45
C GLY A 89 9.40 -0.55 -8.74
N ALA A 90 9.29 -1.26 -9.86
CA ALA A 90 8.09 -2.02 -10.21
C ALA A 90 7.84 -3.20 -9.25
N ILE A 91 8.90 -3.95 -8.89
CA ILE A 91 8.80 -5.06 -7.92
C ILE A 91 8.38 -4.53 -6.54
N LEU A 92 8.98 -3.42 -6.08
CA LEU A 92 8.62 -2.79 -4.82
C LEU A 92 7.16 -2.33 -4.79
N SER A 93 6.67 -1.74 -5.88
CA SER A 93 5.25 -1.37 -6.00
C SER A 93 4.32 -2.57 -5.88
N LEU A 94 4.63 -3.68 -6.56
CA LEU A 94 3.84 -4.91 -6.46
C LEU A 94 3.87 -5.52 -5.06
N ALA A 95 5.03 -5.50 -4.40
CA ALA A 95 5.17 -5.96 -3.02
C ALA A 95 4.32 -5.09 -2.08
N PHE A 96 4.42 -3.76 -2.17
CA PHE A 96 3.62 -2.85 -1.35
C PHE A 96 2.12 -3.07 -1.55
N TRP A 97 1.64 -3.15 -2.79
CA TRP A 97 0.23 -3.42 -3.07
C TRP A 97 -0.24 -4.75 -2.48
N SER A 98 0.57 -5.81 -2.61
CA SER A 98 0.24 -7.12 -2.05
C SER A 98 0.12 -7.05 -0.53
N THR A 99 1.09 -6.42 0.15
CA THR A 99 1.05 -6.26 1.61
C THR A 99 -0.13 -5.39 2.07
N ILE A 100 -0.44 -4.30 1.37
CA ILE A 100 -1.57 -3.41 1.70
C ILE A 100 -2.91 -4.15 1.64
N VAL A 101 -3.13 -4.99 0.62
CA VAL A 101 -4.34 -5.81 0.48
C VAL A 101 -4.45 -6.83 1.62
N VAL A 102 -3.34 -7.49 1.94
CA VAL A 102 -3.24 -8.46 3.03
C VAL A 102 -3.54 -7.80 4.38
N CYS A 103 -2.90 -6.66 4.69
CA CYS A 103 -3.20 -5.87 5.89
C CYS A 103 -4.67 -5.44 5.94
N GLY A 104 -5.26 -5.06 4.80
CA GLY A 104 -6.67 -4.71 4.70
C GLY A 104 -7.61 -5.84 5.14
N ARG A 105 -7.27 -7.10 4.83
CA ARG A 105 -8.04 -8.27 5.28
C ARG A 105 -7.82 -8.58 6.75
N PHE A 106 -6.60 -8.38 7.26
CA PHE A 106 -6.30 -8.63 8.67
C PHE A 106 -6.93 -7.63 9.64
N ILE A 107 -7.37 -6.44 9.19
CA ILE A 107 -8.17 -5.52 10.03
C ILE A 107 -9.46 -6.18 10.55
N ALA A 108 -10.06 -7.09 9.77
CA ALA A 108 -11.26 -7.83 10.19
C ALA A 108 -10.94 -9.04 11.09
N TYR A 109 -9.72 -9.57 11.02
CA TYR A 109 -9.25 -10.74 11.76
C TYR A 109 -8.20 -10.31 12.79
N ASP A 110 -8.52 -9.30 13.58
CA ASP A 110 -7.57 -8.78 14.56
C ASP A 110 -7.43 -9.78 15.72
N TRP A 111 -6.29 -10.47 15.74
CA TRP A 111 -5.86 -11.31 16.86
C TRP A 111 -5.26 -10.46 17.99
N PHE A 112 -4.79 -9.25 17.69
CA PHE A 112 -4.12 -8.36 18.65
C PHE A 112 -5.11 -7.46 19.40
N ASP A 113 -6.21 -8.05 19.88
CA ASP A 113 -7.26 -7.33 20.63
C ASP A 113 -6.86 -7.25 22.13
N CYS A 114 -7.14 -6.13 22.79
CA CYS A 114 -6.78 -5.86 24.18
C CYS A 114 -7.46 -6.80 25.21
N ASP A 115 -8.44 -7.59 24.77
CA ASP A 115 -9.27 -8.45 25.60
C ASP A 115 -8.65 -9.84 25.86
N THR A 116 -7.69 -10.27 25.02
CA THR A 116 -7.14 -11.65 25.05
C THR A 116 -5.63 -11.72 25.26
N SER A 117 -4.98 -10.60 25.63
CA SER A 117 -3.52 -10.46 25.70
C SER A 117 -2.99 -10.74 27.11
N PRO A 118 -2.21 -11.82 27.34
CA PRO A 118 -1.49 -12.05 28.61
C PRO A 118 -0.15 -11.30 28.72
N ASN A 119 0.27 -10.55 27.69
CA ASN A 119 1.65 -10.06 27.54
C ASN A 119 1.73 -8.55 27.26
N THR A 120 2.37 -7.83 28.19
CA THR A 120 2.55 -6.36 28.22
C THR A 120 3.13 -5.74 26.95
N PHE A 121 3.92 -6.48 26.16
CA PHE A 121 4.47 -5.97 24.91
C PHE A 121 3.40 -5.72 23.84
N ILE A 122 2.39 -6.59 23.75
CA ILE A 122 1.32 -6.44 22.75
C ILE A 122 0.48 -5.21 23.09
N ASP A 123 0.18 -5.00 24.38
CA ASP A 123 -0.61 -3.86 24.88
C ASP A 123 0.05 -2.51 24.54
N VAL A 124 1.38 -2.43 24.62
CA VAL A 124 2.13 -1.21 24.27
C VAL A 124 2.06 -0.92 22.78
N ILE A 125 2.19 -1.94 21.92
CA ILE A 125 2.20 -1.71 20.47
C ILE A 125 0.79 -1.39 19.97
N SER A 126 -0.24 -2.09 20.47
CA SER A 126 -1.65 -1.81 20.12
C SER A 126 -2.15 -0.51 20.76
N GLY A 127 -1.50 -0.03 21.83
CA GLY A 127 -1.90 1.17 22.56
C GLY A 127 -3.17 0.93 23.37
N CYS A 128 -3.24 -0.22 24.04
CA CYS A 128 -4.33 -0.52 24.98
C CYS A 128 -4.22 0.41 26.20
N VAL A 129 -5.36 0.98 26.61
CA VAL A 129 -5.52 1.72 27.86
C VAL A 129 -6.36 0.88 28.81
N ASP A 130 -5.94 0.77 30.07
CA ASP A 130 -6.67 0.07 31.12
C ASP A 130 -8.12 0.60 31.22
N GLY A 131 -9.11 -0.30 31.05
CA GLY A 131 -10.53 0.02 31.22
C GLY A 131 -11.29 0.45 29.96
N GLN A 132 -10.75 0.26 28.76
CA GLN A 132 -11.50 0.52 27.52
C GLN A 132 -12.64 -0.48 27.29
N ILE A 133 -13.85 -0.08 27.69
CA ILE A 133 -15.10 -0.77 27.34
C ILE A 133 -15.47 -0.52 25.86
N ARG A 134 -15.90 -1.59 25.17
CA ARG A 134 -16.50 -1.51 23.82
C ARG A 134 -17.71 -0.56 23.89
N PHE A 135 -17.70 0.51 23.08
CA PHE A 135 -18.93 1.10 22.55
C PHE A 135 -19.15 0.57 21.13
#